data_AF-W5TI14-F1
#
_entry.id   AF-W5TI14-F1
#
_cell.length_a   1.000
_cell.length_b   1.000
_cell.length_c   1.000
_cell.angle_alpha   90.00
_cell.angle_beta   90.00
_cell.angle_gamma   90.00
#
_symmetry.space_group_name_H-M   'P 1'
#
loop_
_entity.id
_entity.type
_entity.pdbx_description
1 polymer ?
#
loop_
_entity_poly.entity_id
_entity_poly.type
_entity_poly.pdbx_seq_one_letter_code
_entity_poly.pdbx_strand_id
1 'polypeptide(L)'
;MRFTVRQGLAAVAISGAGLAALAPAAAAADIYHPVITPCSHLFRTPLDAPRPGTEVYWSPFGTADIVCYDDGTVPHYLQRDPSGGWHYMNEVVPGNRFFEVFTTSLPDRATWG
;
A
#
# COMPACT_ATOMS: atom_id res chain seq x y z
N MET A 1 58.84 -11.47 20.98
CA MET A 1 57.86 -11.70 22.06
C MET A 1 56.54 -12.09 21.41
N ARG A 2 56.04 -13.31 21.68
CA ARG A 2 54.79 -13.84 21.12
C ARG A 2 53.74 -13.80 22.22
N PHE A 3 52.75 -12.93 22.07
CA PHE A 3 51.58 -12.91 22.93
C PHE A 3 50.36 -13.16 22.05
N THR A 4 49.73 -14.32 22.22
CA THR A 4 48.30 -14.42 21.98
C THR A 4 47.71 -15.43 22.95
N VAL A 5 47.02 -14.84 23.92
CA VAL A 5 46.31 -15.45 25.04
C VAL A 5 45.13 -16.26 24.51
N ARG A 6 44.99 -17.50 24.99
CA ARG A 6 43.76 -18.30 24.86
C ARG A 6 42.61 -17.53 25.52
N GLN A 7 41.65 -17.05 24.75
CA GLN A 7 40.40 -16.51 25.31
C GLN A 7 39.33 -17.60 25.34
N GLY A 8 38.90 -17.91 26.56
CA GLY A 8 37.96 -18.96 26.88
C GLY A 8 36.52 -18.60 26.55
N LEU A 9 35.74 -19.64 26.30
CA LEU A 9 34.28 -19.63 26.36
C LEU A 9 33.86 -19.26 27.79
N ALA A 10 33.37 -18.05 27.99
CA ALA A 10 32.69 -17.64 29.21
C ALA A 10 31.19 -17.61 28.94
N ALA A 11 30.49 -18.49 29.65
CA ALA A 11 29.06 -18.68 29.59
C ALA A 11 28.29 -17.45 30.07
N VAL A 12 27.11 -17.31 29.48
CA VAL A 12 26.06 -16.31 29.75
C VAL A 12 25.67 -16.27 31.22
N ALA A 13 25.59 -15.06 31.79
CA ALA A 13 24.85 -14.76 33.02
C ALA A 13 23.84 -13.66 32.72
N ILE A 14 22.58 -14.05 32.48
CA ILE A 14 21.45 -13.12 32.39
C ILE A 14 21.02 -12.80 33.81
N SER A 15 21.14 -11.53 34.21
CA SER A 15 20.50 -11.03 35.42
C SER A 15 20.07 -9.57 35.22
N GLY A 16 18.75 -9.39 35.23
CA GLY A 16 18.11 -8.21 35.81
C GLY A 16 17.83 -7.01 34.90
N ALA A 17 16.56 -6.60 34.95
CA ALA A 17 16.06 -5.24 34.70
C ALA A 17 16.04 -4.73 33.25
N GLY A 18 14.87 -4.91 32.63
CA GLY A 18 14.10 -3.79 32.07
C GLY A 18 14.88 -2.74 31.28
N LEU A 19 15.47 -3.14 30.17
CA LEU A 19 15.76 -2.24 29.06
C LEU A 19 15.11 -2.88 27.85
N ALA A 20 13.91 -2.39 27.50
CA ALA A 20 13.38 -2.55 26.17
C ALA A 20 14.38 -1.86 25.24
N ALA A 21 15.38 -2.64 24.80
CA ALA A 21 16.25 -2.25 23.71
C ALA A 21 15.31 -2.03 22.53
N LEU A 22 14.99 -0.77 22.26
CA LEU A 22 14.45 -0.33 20.99
C LEU A 22 15.53 -0.71 19.98
N ALA A 23 15.44 -1.94 19.47
CA ALA A 23 16.11 -2.28 18.23
C ALA A 23 15.73 -1.16 17.26
N PRO A 24 16.70 -0.50 16.60
CA PRO A 24 16.35 0.41 15.53
C PRO A 24 15.49 -0.40 14.57
N ALA A 25 14.22 0.01 14.42
CA ALA A 25 13.46 -0.42 13.28
C ALA A 25 14.30 0.05 12.10
N ALA A 26 14.97 -0.88 11.41
CA ALA A 26 15.60 -0.56 10.15
C ALA A 26 14.46 -0.05 9.28
N ALA A 27 14.39 1.28 9.13
CA ALA A 27 13.51 1.89 8.16
C ALA A 27 13.92 1.26 6.84
N ALA A 28 13.07 0.38 6.31
CA ALA A 28 13.22 -0.08 4.94
C ALA A 28 13.34 1.20 4.11
N ALA A 29 14.48 1.37 3.44
CA ALA A 29 14.66 2.50 2.55
C ALA A 29 13.57 2.38 1.51
N ASP A 30 12.60 3.28 1.57
CA ASP A 30 11.50 3.36 0.62
C ASP A 30 12.09 3.94 -0.67
N ILE A 31 12.70 3.06 -1.47
CA ILE A 31 13.34 3.43 -2.75
C ILE A 31 12.27 3.92 -3.74
N TYR A 32 11.00 3.57 -3.50
CA TYR A 32 9.86 4.02 -4.26
C TYR A 32 9.04 5.01 -3.45
N HIS A 33 8.73 6.17 -4.00
CA HIS A 33 7.85 7.14 -3.36
C HIS A 33 6.46 6.97 -3.96
N PRO A 34 5.51 6.28 -3.29
CA PRO A 34 4.20 6.05 -3.89
C PRO A 34 3.48 7.37 -4.11
N VAL A 35 2.86 7.51 -5.28
CA VAL A 35 2.11 8.72 -5.67
C VAL A 35 0.66 8.34 -5.96
N ILE A 36 -0.27 9.16 -5.49
CA ILE A 36 -1.69 9.09 -5.85
C ILE A 36 -2.13 10.33 -6.61
N THR A 37 -2.96 10.10 -7.64
CA THR A 37 -3.60 11.16 -8.41
C THR A 37 -5.08 10.85 -8.62
N PRO A 38 -5.97 11.86 -8.71
CA PRO A 38 -7.37 11.63 -9.04
C PRO A 38 -7.53 11.03 -10.44
N CYS A 39 -8.26 9.92 -10.58
CA CYS A 39 -8.48 9.33 -11.90
C CYS A 39 -9.86 8.69 -12.12
N SER A 40 -10.86 9.15 -11.37
CA SER A 40 -12.28 8.82 -11.59
C SER A 40 -12.77 9.01 -13.02
N HIS A 41 -12.17 9.95 -13.78
CA HIS A 41 -12.52 10.23 -15.17
C HIS A 41 -12.26 9.06 -16.13
N LEU A 42 -11.43 8.08 -15.74
CA LEU A 42 -11.16 6.86 -16.51
C LEU A 42 -12.28 5.82 -16.40
N PHE A 43 -13.23 6.03 -15.48
CA PHE A 43 -14.26 5.05 -15.14
C PHE A 43 -15.65 5.59 -15.39
N ARG A 44 -16.59 4.68 -15.60
CA ARG A 44 -18.02 4.93 -15.60
C ARG A 44 -18.75 3.80 -14.89
N THR A 45 -19.90 4.07 -14.30
CA THR A 45 -20.77 3.01 -13.80
C THR A 45 -21.52 2.34 -14.96
N PRO A 46 -22.09 1.14 -14.75
CA PRO A 46 -22.96 0.50 -15.73
C PRO A 46 -24.23 1.29 -16.05
N LEU A 47 -24.64 2.19 -15.16
CA LEU A 47 -25.84 3.02 -15.30
C LEU A 47 -25.57 4.31 -16.09
N ASP A 48 -24.31 4.73 -16.16
CA ASP A 48 -23.91 5.91 -16.92
C ASP A 48 -23.97 5.63 -18.43
N ALA A 49 -24.29 6.67 -19.19
CA ALA A 49 -24.21 6.61 -20.65
C ALA A 49 -22.81 6.17 -21.10
N PRO A 50 -22.68 5.29 -22.11
CA PRO A 50 -21.38 4.86 -22.61
C PRO A 50 -20.51 6.05 -23.01
N ARG A 51 -19.30 6.11 -22.43
CA ARG A 51 -18.29 7.13 -22.73
C ARG A 51 -17.05 6.44 -23.32
N PRO A 52 -16.62 6.80 -24.55
CA PRO A 52 -15.41 6.25 -25.15
C PRO A 52 -14.18 6.42 -24.25
N GLY A 53 -13.31 5.42 -24.24
CA GLY A 53 -12.08 5.45 -23.44
C GLY A 53 -12.28 5.28 -21.93
N THR A 54 -13.46 4.87 -21.47
CA THR A 54 -13.69 4.58 -20.05
C THR A 54 -14.07 3.15 -19.77
N GLU A 55 -13.50 2.62 -18.70
CA GLU A 55 -13.78 1.28 -18.21
C GLU A 55 -15.06 1.26 -17.37
N VAL A 56 -15.76 0.14 -17.39
CA VAL A 56 -16.96 -0.05 -16.57
C VAL A 56 -16.53 -0.45 -15.18
N TYR A 57 -17.02 0.27 -14.19
CA TYR A 57 -16.68 0.04 -12.79
C TYR A 57 -17.92 -0.27 -11.95
N TRP A 58 -17.89 -1.43 -11.30
CA TRP A 58 -18.94 -1.93 -10.44
C TRP A 58 -18.64 -1.60 -8.98
N SER A 59 -19.26 -0.53 -8.49
CA SER A 59 -19.19 -0.10 -7.08
C SER A 59 -20.54 0.42 -6.60
N PRO A 60 -20.90 0.19 -5.32
CA PRO A 60 -22.07 0.81 -4.72
C PRO A 60 -21.92 2.32 -4.50
N PHE A 61 -20.71 2.87 -4.66
CA PHE A 61 -20.38 4.27 -4.36
C PHE A 61 -20.21 5.15 -5.61
N GLY A 62 -20.48 4.60 -6.80
CA GLY A 62 -20.24 5.29 -8.06
C GLY A 62 -18.74 5.41 -8.37
N THR A 63 -18.34 6.48 -9.08
CA THR A 63 -16.95 6.71 -9.50
C THR A 63 -16.23 7.81 -8.72
N ALA A 64 -16.86 8.37 -7.69
CA ALA A 64 -16.22 9.37 -6.83
C ALA A 64 -15.03 8.76 -6.06
N ASP A 65 -14.08 9.62 -5.69
CA ASP A 65 -12.93 9.28 -4.83
C ASP A 65 -12.09 8.08 -5.32
N ILE A 66 -12.03 7.91 -6.65
CA ILE A 66 -11.12 6.98 -7.30
C ILE A 66 -9.77 7.67 -7.54
N VAL A 67 -8.71 7.02 -7.07
CA VAL A 67 -7.33 7.43 -7.27
C VAL A 67 -6.54 6.37 -8.05
N CYS A 68 -5.59 6.84 -8.82
CA CYS A 68 -4.56 6.04 -9.44
C CYS A 68 -3.38 6.03 -8.48
N TYR A 69 -2.90 4.85 -8.12
CA TYR A 69 -1.79 4.63 -7.21
C TYR A 69 -0.65 3.99 -7.98
N ASP A 70 0.48 4.68 -8.00
CA ASP A 70 1.73 4.21 -8.60
C ASP A 70 2.70 3.83 -7.46
N ASP A 71 2.97 2.53 -7.31
CA ASP A 71 4.02 2.00 -6.43
C ASP A 71 5.37 1.81 -7.14
N GLY A 72 5.47 2.25 -8.40
CA GLY A 72 6.63 2.09 -9.26
C GLY A 72 6.80 0.69 -9.85
N THR A 73 5.83 -0.20 -9.66
CA THR A 73 5.79 -1.52 -10.30
C THR A 73 4.67 -1.61 -11.33
N VAL A 74 3.42 -1.43 -10.90
CA VAL A 74 2.24 -1.50 -11.74
C VAL A 74 1.21 -0.47 -11.26
N PRO A 75 0.43 0.14 -12.17
CA PRO A 75 -0.62 1.06 -11.78
C PRO A 75 -1.77 0.30 -11.10
N HIS A 76 -2.16 0.77 -9.94
CA HIS A 76 -3.35 0.31 -9.23
C HIS A 76 -4.42 1.40 -9.23
N TYR A 77 -5.68 0.99 -9.11
CA TYR A 77 -6.79 1.90 -8.94
C TYR A 77 -7.47 1.60 -7.62
N LEU A 78 -7.73 2.63 -6.83
CA LEU A 78 -8.37 2.48 -5.53
C LEU A 78 -9.52 3.46 -5.38
N GLN A 79 -10.58 3.03 -4.71
CA GLN A 79 -11.70 3.88 -4.34
C GLN A 79 -11.77 4.04 -2.82
N ARG A 80 -12.00 5.27 -2.34
CA ARG A 80 -12.33 5.51 -0.94
C ARG A 80 -13.83 5.28 -0.71
N ASP A 81 -14.18 4.46 0.27
CA ASP A 81 -15.56 4.31 0.70
C ASP A 81 -16.02 5.49 1.59
N PRO A 82 -17.34 5.66 1.83
CA PRO A 82 -17.85 6.73 2.67
C PRO A 82 -17.43 6.68 4.14
N SER A 83 -16.97 5.53 4.64
CA SER A 83 -16.40 5.37 5.98
C SER A 83 -14.91 5.71 6.05
N GLY A 84 -14.29 6.03 4.91
CA GLY A 84 -12.89 6.40 4.77
C GLY A 84 -11.95 5.25 4.43
N GLY A 85 -12.43 4.02 4.26
CA GLY A 85 -11.61 2.87 3.89
C GLY A 85 -11.20 2.90 2.41
N TRP A 86 -9.96 2.52 2.10
CA TRP A 86 -9.51 2.37 0.72
C TRP A 86 -9.68 0.94 0.23
N HIS A 87 -10.14 0.78 -0.99
CA HIS A 87 -10.38 -0.52 -1.60
C HIS A 87 -9.79 -0.58 -2.99
N TYR A 88 -9.24 -1.73 -3.36
CA TYR A 88 -8.77 -1.94 -4.72
C TYR A 88 -9.93 -2.03 -5.71
N MET A 89 -9.65 -1.62 -6.94
CA MET A 89 -10.49 -1.85 -8.09
C MET A 89 -9.85 -2.91 -8.97
N ASN A 90 -10.30 -4.15 -8.83
CA ASN A 90 -9.71 -5.26 -9.55
C ASN A 90 -10.44 -5.52 -10.88
N GLU A 91 -9.73 -6.08 -11.86
CA GLU A 91 -10.27 -6.32 -13.20
C GLU A 91 -10.81 -7.75 -13.32
N VAL A 92 -12.07 -7.89 -13.74
CA VAL A 92 -12.69 -9.22 -13.97
C VAL A 92 -12.39 -9.69 -15.39
N VAL A 93 -12.60 -8.78 -16.34
CA VAL A 93 -12.38 -8.97 -17.77
C VAL A 93 -11.95 -7.62 -18.36
N PRO A 94 -11.29 -7.60 -19.54
CA PRO A 94 -10.86 -6.38 -20.19
C PRO A 94 -11.93 -5.27 -20.15
N GLY A 95 -11.58 -4.15 -19.51
CA GLY A 95 -12.42 -2.96 -19.41
C GLY A 95 -13.60 -3.06 -18.42
N ASN A 96 -13.63 -4.07 -17.56
CA ASN A 96 -14.61 -4.21 -16.49
C ASN A 96 -13.92 -4.44 -15.14
N ARG A 97 -14.04 -3.46 -14.24
CA ARG A 97 -13.49 -3.48 -12.89
C ARG A 97 -14.57 -3.61 -11.83
N PHE A 98 -14.24 -4.15 -10.66
CA PHE A 98 -15.12 -4.22 -9.50
C PHE A 98 -14.45 -3.70 -8.24
N PHE A 99 -15.27 -3.16 -7.34
CA PHE A 99 -14.86 -2.76 -6.00
C PHE A 99 -14.56 -4.00 -5.15
N GLU A 100 -13.32 -4.12 -4.68
CA GLU A 100 -12.94 -5.14 -3.71
C GLU A 100 -13.49 -4.78 -2.33
N VAL A 101 -13.94 -5.76 -1.54
CA VAL A 101 -14.53 -5.50 -0.22
C VAL A 101 -13.48 -5.37 0.90
N PHE A 102 -12.23 -5.71 0.62
CA PHE A 102 -11.15 -5.67 1.58
C PHE A 102 -10.46 -4.31 1.57
N THR A 103 -10.31 -3.75 2.76
CA THR A 103 -9.65 -2.45 2.94
C THR A 103 -8.13 -2.58 2.87
N THR A 104 -7.49 -1.55 2.35
CA THR A 104 -6.04 -1.33 2.37
C THR A 104 -5.71 0.03 2.98
N SER A 105 -4.44 0.23 3.35
CA SER A 105 -3.90 1.51 3.85
C SER A 105 -2.83 2.10 2.92
N LEU A 106 -2.66 1.54 1.72
CA LEU A 106 -1.60 1.97 0.80
C LEU A 106 -1.68 3.45 0.43
N PRO A 107 -2.85 4.00 0.04
CA PRO A 107 -2.91 5.41 -0.34
C PRO A 107 -2.63 6.37 0.82
N ASP A 108 -2.80 5.95 2.07
CA ASP A 108 -2.50 6.80 3.22
C ASP A 108 -0.99 6.99 3.46
N ARG A 109 -0.16 6.17 2.82
CA ARG A 109 1.31 6.30 2.83
C ARG A 109 1.86 6.96 1.57
N ALA A 110 0.99 7.23 0.60
CA ALA A 110 1.34 7.86 -0.66
C ALA A 110 1.38 9.39 -0.53
N THR A 111 2.11 10.00 -1.46
CA THR A 111 2.09 11.44 -1.68
C THR A 111 1.07 11.80 -2.76
N TRP A 112 0.46 12.97 -2.65
CA TRP A 112 -0.40 13.49 -3.71
C TRP A 112 0.46 14.11 -4.81
N GLY A 113 0.21 13.67 -6.06
CA GLY A 113 0.84 14.21 -7.27
C GLY A 113 0.03 15.30 -7.96
#